data_AF-A0A9E5JH51-F1
#
_entry.id   AF-A0A9E5JH51-F1
#
_cell.length_a   1.000
_cell.length_b   1.000
_cell.length_c   1.000
_cell.angle_alpha   90.00
_cell.angle_beta   90.00
_cell.angle_gamma   90.00
#
_symmetry.space_group_name_H-M   'P 1'
#
loop_
_entity.id
_entity.type
_entity.pdbx_description
1 polymer ?
#
loop_
_entity_poly.entity_id
_entity_poly.type
_entity_poly.pdbx_seq_one_letter_code
_entity_poly.pdbx_strand_id
1 'polypeptide(L)'
;WYRSLVRPSWQPPDVVFGLIWPYNFVMLVVASWAVAARDQRIEHVVWLASLALSVVAALTWAYQFYAPHALTAAGFALAAATLLTLPLIVVAFRVSLLLGVALVPYQLWLAVATSLAFGYASRN
;
A
#
# COMPACT_ATOMS: atom_id res chain seq x y z
N TRP A 1 15.19 6.13 -17.16
CA TRP A 1 15.12 4.69 -16.84
C TRP A 1 13.68 4.18 -16.81
N TYR A 2 12.80 4.58 -15.89
CA TYR A 2 11.43 4.00 -15.82
C TYR A 2 10.67 3.99 -17.17
N ARG A 3 10.75 5.08 -17.94
CA ARG A 3 10.10 5.16 -19.27
C ARG A 3 10.65 4.20 -20.33
N SER A 4 11.86 3.66 -20.15
CA SER A 4 12.46 2.69 -21.08
C SER A 4 12.10 1.23 -20.75
N LEU A 5 11.41 0.97 -19.63
CA LEU A 5 10.98 -0.37 -19.27
C LEU A 5 9.80 -0.82 -20.15
N VAL A 6 9.77 -2.11 -20.47
CA VAL A 6 8.61 -2.77 -21.07
C VAL A 6 7.49 -2.81 -20.04
N ARG A 7 6.46 -1.98 -20.27
CA ARG A 7 5.34 -1.81 -19.34
C ARG A 7 4.35 -2.97 -19.42
N PRO A 8 3.80 -3.44 -18.29
CA PRO A 8 2.65 -4.34 -18.30
C PRO A 8 1.45 -3.71 -19.02
N SER A 9 0.73 -4.48 -19.84
CA SER A 9 -0.42 -3.99 -20.62
C SER A 9 -1.62 -3.56 -19.75
N TRP A 10 -1.67 -4.01 -18.50
CA TRP A 10 -2.71 -3.65 -17.52
C TRP A 10 -2.32 -2.49 -16.60
N GLN A 11 -1.21 -1.79 -16.87
CA GLN A 11 -0.87 -0.58 -16.12
C GLN A 11 -1.97 0.49 -16.29
N PRO A 12 -2.55 1.00 -15.20
CA PRO A 12 -3.52 2.09 -15.28
C PRO A 12 -2.89 3.37 -15.87
N PRO A 13 -3.72 4.29 -16.40
CA PRO A 13 -3.24 5.61 -16.78
C PRO A 13 -2.63 6.39 -15.61
N ASP A 14 -1.66 7.26 -15.89
CA ASP A 14 -0.91 8.02 -14.87
C ASP A 14 -1.82 8.85 -13.92
N VAL A 15 -2.96 9.33 -14.43
CA VAL A 15 -3.96 10.06 -13.61
C VAL A 15 -4.50 9.21 -12.45
N VAL A 16 -4.62 7.89 -12.62
CA VAL A 16 -5.09 6.99 -11.56
C VAL A 16 -4.11 6.99 -10.40
N PHE A 17 -2.79 6.91 -10.68
CA PHE A 17 -1.74 7.03 -9.67
C PHE A 17 -1.81 8.36 -8.94
N GLY A 18 -2.03 9.46 -9.67
CA GLY A 18 -2.13 10.81 -9.12
C GLY A 18 -3.33 11.02 -8.20
N LEU A 19 -4.43 10.28 -8.38
CA LEU A 19 -5.64 10.40 -7.56
C LEU A 19 -5.67 9.42 -6.39
N ILE A 20 -5.31 8.16 -6.64
CA ILE A 20 -5.51 7.08 -5.67
C ILE A 20 -4.54 7.19 -4.48
N TRP A 21 -3.30 7.66 -4.70
CA TRP A 21 -2.34 7.84 -3.61
C TRP A 21 -2.76 8.93 -2.61
N PRO A 22 -3.09 10.17 -3.04
CA PRO A 22 -3.62 11.18 -2.13
C PRO A 22 -4.86 10.72 -1.38
N TYR A 23 -5.83 10.10 -2.07
CA TYR A 23 -7.01 9.55 -1.44
C TYR A 23 -6.64 8.56 -0.31
N ASN A 24 -5.77 7.59 -0.61
CA ASN A 24 -5.36 6.57 0.35
C ASN A 24 -4.63 7.17 1.55
N PHE A 25 -3.74 8.14 1.33
CA PHE A 25 -3.04 8.82 2.44
C PHE A 25 -4.01 9.59 3.34
N VAL A 26 -4.98 10.29 2.77
CA VAL A 26 -6.03 10.97 3.56
C VAL A 26 -6.84 9.97 4.36
N MET A 27 -7.26 8.84 3.76
CA MET A 27 -8.03 7.81 4.47
C MET A 27 -7.21 7.12 5.58
N LEU A 28 -5.91 6.91 5.38
CA LEU A 28 -5.03 6.38 6.43
C LEU A 28 -4.91 7.36 7.62
N VAL A 29 -4.86 8.67 7.37
CA VAL A 29 -4.86 9.68 8.43
C VAL A 29 -6.19 9.68 9.19
N VAL A 30 -7.32 9.73 8.45
CA VAL A 30 -8.67 9.67 9.06
C VAL A 30 -8.84 8.40 9.88
N ALA A 31 -8.41 7.26 9.36
CA ALA A 31 -8.51 5.99 10.08
C ALA A 31 -7.59 5.95 11.30
N SER A 32 -6.38 6.50 11.21
CA SER A 32 -5.46 6.60 12.35
C SER A 32 -6.05 7.45 13.48
N TRP A 33 -6.70 8.57 13.15
CA TRP A 33 -7.45 9.37 14.12
C TRP A 33 -8.55 8.52 14.76
N ALA A 34 -9.41 7.89 13.95
CA ALA A 34 -10.55 7.13 14.45
C ALA A 34 -10.13 5.96 15.35
N VAL A 35 -9.02 5.28 15.02
CA VAL A 35 -8.42 4.24 15.86
C VAL A 35 -7.93 4.83 17.17
N ALA A 36 -7.18 5.94 17.13
CA ALA A 36 -6.63 6.58 18.33
C ALA A 36 -7.70 7.10 19.31
N ALA A 37 -8.92 7.33 18.84
CA ALA A 37 -10.06 7.75 19.66
C ALA A 37 -10.71 6.59 20.45
N ARG A 38 -10.29 5.34 20.25
CA ARG A 38 -10.82 4.18 20.98
C ARG A 38 -10.03 3.90 22.25
N ASP A 39 -10.66 3.24 23.21
CA ASP A 39 -9.97 2.69 24.38
C ASP A 39 -9.66 1.20 24.16
N GLN A 40 -8.81 0.90 23.16
CA GLN A 40 -8.48 -0.47 22.74
C GLN A 40 -6.97 -0.60 22.46
N ARG A 41 -6.19 -0.83 23.52
CA ARG A 41 -4.72 -0.89 23.46
C ARG A 41 -4.17 -1.86 22.40
N ILE A 42 -4.78 -3.04 22.25
CA ILE A 42 -4.33 -4.05 21.27
C ILE A 42 -4.51 -3.53 19.84
N GLU A 43 -5.67 -2.91 19.54
CA GLU A 43 -5.94 -2.35 18.21
C GLU A 43 -4.97 -1.22 17.88
N HIS A 44 -4.60 -0.39 18.85
CA HIS A 44 -3.60 0.67 18.65
C HIS A 44 -2.22 0.10 18.29
N VAL A 45 -1.76 -0.92 19.02
CA VAL A 45 -0.46 -1.55 18.76
C VAL A 45 -0.46 -2.24 17.40
N VAL A 46 -1.52 -3.00 17.08
CA VAL A 46 -1.65 -3.66 15.77
C VAL A 46 -1.68 -2.62 14.65
N TRP A 47 -2.45 -1.55 14.80
CA TRP A 47 -2.53 -0.47 13.82
C TRP A 47 -1.18 0.18 13.57
N LEU A 48 -0.52 0.67 14.63
CA LEU A 48 0.76 1.37 14.52
C LEU A 48 1.87 0.47 13.98
N ALA A 49 1.97 -0.78 14.46
CA ALA A 49 2.96 -1.73 13.96
C ALA A 49 2.75 -2.05 12.47
N SER A 50 1.50 -2.33 12.07
CA SER A 50 1.14 -2.65 10.69
C SER A 50 1.38 -1.44 9.76
N LEU A 51 1.04 -0.24 10.22
CA LEU A 51 1.26 1.00 9.49
C LEU A 51 2.76 1.28 9.33
N ALA A 52 3.54 1.23 10.40
CA ALA A 52 4.98 1.47 10.35
C ALA A 52 5.70 0.46 9.45
N LEU A 53 5.42 -0.85 9.63
CA LEU A 53 6.05 -1.90 8.83
C LEU A 53 5.65 -1.81 7.35
N SER A 54 4.38 -1.53 7.05
CA SER A 54 3.93 -1.37 5.66
C SER A 54 4.57 -0.14 4.99
N VAL A 55 4.73 0.98 5.71
CA VAL A 55 5.44 2.16 5.19
C VAL A 55 6.92 1.84 4.94
N VAL A 56 7.60 1.17 5.86
CA VAL A 56 9.00 0.74 5.66
C VAL A 56 9.13 -0.15 4.44
N ALA A 57 8.22 -1.11 4.27
CA ALA A 57 8.18 -1.99 3.11
C ALA A 57 7.91 -1.21 1.81
N ALA A 58 7.00 -0.22 1.82
CA ALA A 58 6.72 0.64 0.66
C ALA A 58 7.91 1.53 0.29
N LEU A 59 8.60 2.12 1.27
CA LEU A 59 9.83 2.88 1.05
C LEU A 59 10.95 1.99 0.52
N THR A 60 11.04 0.76 1.01
CA THR A 60 11.97 -0.25 0.50
C THR A 60 11.67 -0.59 -0.96
N TRP A 61 10.40 -0.77 -1.32
CA TRP A 61 10.01 -0.94 -2.73
C TRP A 61 10.47 0.25 -3.57
N ALA A 62 10.18 1.49 -3.15
CA ALA A 62 10.55 2.68 -3.91
C ALA A 62 12.07 2.77 -4.10
N TYR A 63 12.84 2.54 -3.03
CA TYR A 63 14.29 2.51 -3.10
C TYR A 63 14.77 1.43 -4.07
N GLN A 64 14.36 0.17 -3.88
CA GLN A 64 14.81 -0.96 -4.70
C GLN A 64 14.43 -0.79 -6.18
N PHE A 65 13.25 -0.22 -6.44
CA PHE A 65 12.77 0.00 -7.80
C PHE A 65 13.55 1.12 -8.51
N TYR A 66 13.72 2.27 -7.87
CA TYR A 66 14.23 3.46 -8.55
C TYR A 66 15.75 3.69 -8.43
N ALA A 67 16.41 3.16 -7.39
CA ALA A 67 17.85 3.40 -7.18
C ALA A 67 18.74 2.27 -7.71
N PRO A 68 18.72 1.03 -7.17
CA PRO A 68 19.51 -0.07 -7.70
C PRO A 68 18.83 -0.81 -8.86
N HIS A 69 17.59 -0.44 -9.23
CA HIS A 69 16.80 -1.10 -10.28
C HIS A 69 16.56 -2.61 -10.04
N ALA A 70 16.51 -3.04 -8.78
CA ALA A 70 16.31 -4.43 -8.38
C ALA A 70 14.82 -4.79 -8.40
N LEU A 71 14.24 -4.96 -9.60
CA LEU A 71 12.80 -5.11 -9.82
C LEU A 71 12.16 -6.27 -9.02
N THR A 72 12.81 -7.43 -8.97
CA THR A 72 12.30 -8.59 -8.22
C THR A 72 12.25 -8.32 -6.71
N ALA A 73 13.32 -7.72 -6.16
CA ALA A 73 13.36 -7.34 -4.75
C ALA A 73 12.32 -6.26 -4.42
N ALA A 74 12.12 -5.30 -5.32
CA ALA A 74 11.06 -4.32 -5.20
C ALA A 74 9.67 -5.01 -5.17
N GLY A 75 9.41 -5.96 -6.07
CA GLY A 75 8.16 -6.73 -6.09
C GLY A 75 7.84 -7.40 -4.75
N PHE A 76 8.83 -8.08 -4.13
CA PHE A 76 8.65 -8.68 -2.81
C PHE A 76 8.44 -7.65 -1.69
N ALA A 77 9.15 -6.52 -1.73
CA ALA A 77 8.94 -5.44 -0.76
C ALA A 77 7.51 -4.86 -0.84
N LEU A 78 6.97 -4.69 -2.05
CA LEU A 78 5.60 -4.20 -2.23
C LEU A 78 4.54 -5.26 -1.88
N ALA A 79 4.83 -6.54 -2.13
CA ALA A 79 4.00 -7.63 -1.65
C ALA A 79 3.94 -7.66 -0.12
N ALA A 80 5.08 -7.48 0.55
CA ALA A 80 5.14 -7.35 2.00
C ALA A 80 4.31 -6.16 2.50
N ALA A 81 4.44 -4.99 1.87
CA ALA A 81 3.61 -3.82 2.19
C ALA A 81 2.11 -4.16 2.08
N THR A 82 1.69 -4.79 0.99
CA THR A 82 0.30 -5.21 0.73
C THR A 82 -0.24 -6.18 1.78
N LEU A 83 0.58 -7.11 2.27
CA LEU A 83 0.17 -8.05 3.31
C LEU A 83 0.11 -7.36 4.68
N LEU A 84 1.08 -6.49 4.97
CA LEU A 84 1.16 -5.72 6.22
C LEU A 84 0.02 -4.70 6.37
N THR A 85 -0.70 -4.35 5.30
CA THR A 85 -1.88 -3.49 5.37
C THR A 85 -3.18 -4.24 5.64
N LEU A 86 -3.21 -5.57 5.55
CA LEU A 86 -4.42 -6.35 5.85
C LEU A 86 -4.94 -6.13 7.28
N PRO A 87 -4.09 -6.12 8.33
CA PRO A 87 -4.54 -5.80 9.67
C PRO A 87 -5.14 -4.39 9.79
N LEU A 88 -4.65 -3.41 9.03
CA LEU A 88 -5.21 -2.06 9.01
C LEU A 88 -6.67 -2.09 8.55
N ILE A 89 -6.97 -2.80 7.46
CA ILE A 89 -8.36 -2.95 6.99
C ILE A 89 -9.22 -3.62 8.06
N VAL A 90 -8.74 -4.71 8.66
CA VAL A 90 -9.50 -5.43 9.70
C VAL A 90 -9.82 -4.52 10.89
N VAL A 91 -8.82 -3.78 11.38
CA VAL A 91 -9.02 -2.83 12.49
C VAL A 91 -9.99 -1.72 12.05
N ALA A 92 -9.87 -1.18 10.84
CA ALA A 92 -10.76 -0.15 10.35
C ALA A 92 -12.24 -0.61 10.31
N PHE A 93 -12.51 -1.84 9.87
CA PHE A 93 -13.86 -2.42 9.94
C PHE A 93 -14.38 -2.61 11.36
N ARG A 94 -13.49 -2.91 12.33
CA ARG A 94 -13.86 -2.99 13.75
C ARG A 94 -14.16 -1.63 14.37
N VAL A 95 -13.54 -0.56 13.86
CA VAL A 95 -13.84 0.82 14.24
C VAL A 95 -15.17 1.26 13.64
N SER A 96 -15.36 1.10 12.33
CA SER A 96 -16.57 1.48 11.61
C SER A 96 -16.67 0.80 10.24
N LEU A 97 -17.87 0.35 9.88
CA LEU A 97 -18.14 -0.21 8.55
C LEU A 97 -17.76 0.77 7.43
N LEU A 98 -18.11 2.05 7.59
CA LEU A 98 -17.81 3.09 6.59
C LEU A 98 -16.30 3.29 6.43
N LEU A 99 -15.56 3.27 7.54
CA LEU A 99 -14.11 3.45 7.53
C LEU A 99 -13.40 2.25 6.89
N GLY A 100 -13.85 1.04 7.21
CA GLY A 100 -13.36 -0.18 6.57
C GLY A 100 -13.60 -0.16 5.06
N VAL A 101 -14.82 0.18 4.62
CA VAL A 101 -15.15 0.34 3.18
C VAL A 101 -14.29 1.43 2.52
N ALA A 102 -14.07 2.55 3.20
CA ALA A 102 -13.25 3.65 2.68
C ALA A 102 -11.78 3.27 2.47
N LEU A 103 -11.26 2.28 3.21
CA LEU A 103 -9.91 1.73 3.02
C LEU A 103 -9.83 0.54 2.06
N VAL A 104 -10.95 -0.03 1.62
CA VAL A 104 -10.93 -1.09 0.58
C VAL A 104 -10.19 -0.66 -0.69
N PRO A 105 -10.39 0.56 -1.23
CA PRO A 105 -9.61 1.05 -2.38
C PRO A 105 -8.09 1.02 -2.13
N TYR A 106 -7.62 1.25 -0.91
CA TYR A 106 -6.19 1.20 -0.57
C TYR A 106 -5.62 -0.21 -0.75
N GLN A 107 -6.29 -1.22 -0.20
CA GLN A 107 -5.83 -2.60 -0.32
C GLN A 107 -5.93 -3.13 -1.74
N LEU A 108 -7.00 -2.79 -2.47
CA LEU A 108 -7.12 -3.14 -3.88
C LEU A 108 -6.01 -2.48 -4.71
N TRP A 109 -5.72 -1.21 -4.44
CA TRP A 109 -4.65 -0.51 -5.12
C TRP A 109 -3.27 -1.11 -4.84
N LEU A 110 -2.97 -1.48 -3.60
CA LEU A 110 -1.72 -2.17 -3.26
C LEU A 110 -1.58 -3.52 -3.94
N ALA A 111 -2.67 -4.29 -4.07
CA ALA A 111 -2.67 -5.53 -4.85
C ALA A 111 -2.38 -5.27 -6.34
N VAL A 112 -2.99 -4.25 -6.93
CA VAL A 112 -2.71 -3.83 -8.32
C VAL A 112 -1.25 -3.40 -8.45
N ALA A 113 -0.76 -2.52 -7.58
CA ALA A 113 0.62 -2.04 -7.59
C ALA A 113 1.63 -3.19 -7.43
N THR A 114 1.36 -4.17 -6.56
CA THR A 114 2.17 -5.39 -6.42
C THR A 114 2.19 -6.20 -7.71
N SER A 115 1.03 -6.38 -8.36
CA SER A 115 0.95 -7.07 -9.66
C SER A 115 1.78 -6.35 -10.73
N LEU A 116 1.80 -5.01 -10.72
CA LEU A 116 2.60 -4.21 -11.63
C LEU A 116 4.09 -4.37 -11.33
N ALA A 117 4.50 -4.35 -10.07
CA ALA A 117 5.90 -4.52 -9.69
C ALA A 117 6.47 -5.88 -10.16
N PHE A 118 5.73 -6.97 -9.96
CA PHE A 118 6.11 -8.27 -10.54
C PHE A 118 5.98 -8.30 -12.07
N GLY A 119 4.99 -7.60 -12.63
CA GLY A 119 4.85 -7.46 -14.07
C GLY A 119 6.06 -6.76 -14.72
N TYR A 120 6.65 -5.76 -14.05
CA TYR A 120 7.90 -5.14 -14.47
C TYR A 120 9.08 -6.10 -14.33
N ALA A 121 9.20 -6.77 -13.18
CA ALA A 121 10.28 -7.72 -12.91
C ALA A 121 10.29 -8.94 -13.85
N SER A 122 9.14 -9.38 -14.34
CA SER A 122 9.07 -10.52 -15.27
C SER A 122 9.39 -10.14 -16.72
N ARG A 123 9.48 -8.84 -17.03
CA ARG A 123 9.61 -8.31 -18.41
C ARG A 123 10.94 -7.61 -18.67
N ASN A 124 11.72 -7.31 -17.63
CA ASN A 124 12.93 -6.49 -17.68
C ASN A 124 13.92 -7.01 -16.63
#